data_AF-A0AAD8EIW5-F1
#
_entry.id   AF-A0AAD8EIW5-F1
#
_cell.length_a   1.000
_cell.length_b   1.000
_cell.length_c   1.000
_cell.angle_alpha   90.00
_cell.angle_beta   90.00
_cell.angle_gamma   90.00
#
_symmetry.space_group_name_H-M   'P 1'
#
loop_
_entity.id
_entity.type
_entity.pdbx_description
1 polymer ?
#
loop_
_entity_poly.entity_id
_entity_poly.type
_entity_poly.pdbx_seq_one_letter_code
_entity_poly.pdbx_strand_id
1 'polypeptide(L)'
;RGEVVPHRTDDLFLLRFLRARRFDVEKAHRLMNNYYKFKETYPHIHTNVQPLNMRYIGDDDVLTVPPYRDQNGRRMLIYRV
;
A
#
# COMPACT_ATOMS: atom_id res chain seq x y z
N ARG A 1 10.02 14.00 18.84
CA ARG A 1 8.84 13.68 18.01
C ARG A 1 8.99 12.20 17.64
N GLY A 2 7.98 11.36 17.87
CA GLY A 2 8.10 9.91 17.63
C GLY A 2 8.45 9.62 16.18
N GLU A 3 9.71 9.30 15.93
CA GLU A 3 10.22 8.90 14.63
C GLU A 3 9.98 7.41 14.47
N VAL A 4 9.17 7.03 13.48
CA VAL A 4 9.08 5.64 13.12
C VAL A 4 10.33 5.30 12.33
N VAL A 5 11.06 4.27 12.75
CA VAL A 5 12.23 3.75 12.01
C VAL A 5 11.72 2.87 10.87
N PRO A 6 11.86 3.30 9.60
CA PRO A 6 11.36 2.53 8.50
C PRO A 6 12.21 1.27 8.29
N HIS A 7 11.55 0.11 8.14
CA HIS A 7 12.21 -1.16 7.80
C HIS A 7 13.02 -1.13 6.49
N ARG A 8 12.78 -0.14 5.63
CA ARG A 8 13.42 0.04 4.32
C ARG A 8 13.56 1.53 4.01
N THR A 9 14.68 1.90 3.40
CA THR A 9 15.00 3.28 3.02
C THR A 9 15.53 3.38 1.58
N ASP A 10 15.35 2.35 0.76
CA ASP A 10 15.74 2.39 -0.65
C ASP A 10 14.94 3.43 -1.45
N ASP A 11 15.57 3.98 -2.48
CA ASP A 11 14.99 5.06 -3.29
C ASP A 11 13.60 4.71 -3.82
N LEU A 12 13.40 3.50 -4.33
CA LEU A 12 12.11 3.06 -4.88
C LEU A 12 11.02 3.00 -3.81
N PHE A 13 11.35 2.69 -2.56
CA PHE A 13 10.43 2.73 -1.44
C PHE A 13 10.09 4.16 -1.04
N LEU A 14 11.09 5.01 -0.83
CA LEU A 14 10.89 6.40 -0.40
C LEU A 14 10.15 7.24 -1.46
N LEU A 15 10.43 7.00 -2.75
CA LEU A 15 9.76 7.66 -3.86
C LEU A 15 8.24 7.43 -3.87
N ARG A 16 7.71 6.35 -3.28
CA ARG A 16 6.26 6.11 -3.19
C ARG A 16 5.57 7.21 -2.38
N PHE A 17 6.17 7.60 -1.25
CA PHE A 17 5.63 8.61 -0.36
C PHE A 17 5.76 10.02 -0.96
N LEU A 18 6.91 10.30 -1.58
CA LEU A 18 7.18 11.58 -2.25
C LEU A 18 6.23 11.79 -3.42
N ARG A 19 6.09 10.81 -4.33
CA ARG A 19 5.18 10.92 -5.49
C ARG A 19 3.73 11.10 -5.06
N ALA A 20 3.28 10.40 -4.01
CA ALA A 20 1.92 10.52 -3.47
C ALA A 20 1.62 11.91 -2.85
N ARG A 21 2.65 12.71 -2.57
CA ARG A 21 2.55 14.05 -1.95
C ARG A 21 3.18 15.14 -2.79
N ARG A 22 3.34 14.94 -4.10
CA ARG A 22 3.92 15.92 -5.03
C ARG A 22 5.30 16.43 -4.57
N PHE A 23 6.10 15.55 -3.98
CA PHE A 23 7.44 15.83 -3.45
C PHE A 23 7.50 16.84 -2.28
N ASP A 24 6.37 17.12 -1.64
CA ASP A 24 6.34 17.83 -0.36
C ASP A 24 6.89 16.91 0.75
N VAL A 25 8.09 17.23 1.23
CA VAL A 25 8.86 16.41 2.17
C VAL A 25 8.12 16.22 3.50
N GLU A 26 7.54 17.29 4.06
CA GLU A 26 6.85 17.22 5.34
C GLU A 26 5.60 16.34 5.24
N LYS A 27 4.82 16.50 4.17
CA LYS A 27 3.63 15.68 3.93
C LYS A 27 3.98 14.22 3.64
N ALA A 28 5.07 13.97 2.91
CA ALA A 28 5.56 12.62 2.62
C ALA A 28 6.03 11.92 3.91
N HIS A 29 6.79 12.62 4.75
CA HIS A 29 7.22 12.11 6.06
C HIS A 29 6.03 11.76 6.96
N ARG A 30 5.03 12.64 7.05
CA ARG A 30 3.80 12.35 7.79
C ARG A 30 3.04 11.14 7.23
N LEU A 31 2.97 10.98 5.91
CA LEU A 31 2.36 9.81 5.28
C LEU A 31 3.11 8.52 5.62
N MET A 32 4.44 8.56 5.64
CA MET A 32 5.27 7.43 6.04
C MET A 32 5.03 7.04 7.51
N ASN A 33 5.02 8.01 8.42
CA ASN A 33 4.72 7.72 9.83
C ASN A 33 3.34 7.10 10.01
N ASN A 34 2.32 7.58 9.30
CA ASN A 34 0.99 6.99 9.32
C ASN A 34 0.97 5.56 8.76
N TYR A 35 1.75 5.29 7.71
CA TYR A 35 1.86 3.95 7.11
C TYR A 35 2.41 2.93 8.11
N TYR A 36 3.45 3.28 8.87
CA TYR A 36 3.99 2.37 9.88
C TYR A 36 3.11 2.29 11.14
N LYS A 37 2.52 3.40 11.58
CA LYS A 37 1.54 3.38 12.68
C LYS A 37 0.37 2.46 12.37
N PHE A 38 -0.12 2.46 11.13
CA PHE A 38 -1.16 1.54 10.68
C PHE A 38 -0.73 0.08 10.79
N LYS A 39 0.50 -0.23 10.37
CA LYS A 39 1.08 -1.56 10.54
C LYS A 39 1.13 -1.97 12.02
N GLU A 40 1.74 -1.15 12.87
CA GLU A 40 1.85 -1.42 14.31
C GLU A 40 0.48 -1.61 14.98
N THR A 41 -0.52 -0.83 14.57
CA THR A 41 -1.88 -0.89 15.13
C THR A 41 -2.60 -2.18 14.71
N TYR A 42 -2.36 -2.66 13.49
CA TYR A 42 -3.04 -3.82 12.91
C TYR A 42 -2.04 -4.87 12.41
N PRO A 43 -1.34 -5.58 13.32
CA PRO A 43 -0.38 -6.61 12.92
C PRO A 43 -1.01 -7.76 12.14
N HIS A 44 -2.23 -8.15 12.48
CA HIS A 44 -2.93 -9.30 11.91
C HIS A 44 -3.28 -9.15 10.42
N ILE A 45 -3.43 -7.93 9.90
CA ILE A 45 -3.75 -7.71 8.47
C ILE A 45 -2.53 -7.67 7.55
N HIS A 46 -1.31 -7.50 8.11
CA HIS A 46 -0.12 -7.26 7.30
C HIS A 46 1.06 -8.18 7.64
N THR A 47 1.00 -8.89 8.76
CA THR A 47 1.97 -9.93 9.13
C THR A 47 1.60 -11.24 8.46
N ASN A 48 2.58 -12.00 7.96
CA ASN A 48 2.40 -13.33 7.36
C ASN A 48 1.39 -13.39 6.19
N VAL A 49 1.27 -12.30 5.43
CA VAL A 49 0.47 -12.29 4.19
C VAL A 49 1.16 -13.18 3.15
N GLN A 50 0.61 -14.36 2.92
CA GLN A 50 1.10 -15.31 1.91
C GLN A 50 0.09 -15.39 0.75
N PRO A 51 0.42 -14.81 -0.43
CA PRO A 51 -0.50 -14.76 -1.57
C PRO A 51 -0.98 -16.15 -2.02
N LEU A 52 -0.15 -17.18 -1.87
CA LEU A 52 -0.51 -18.56 -2.22
C LEU A 52 -1.64 -19.12 -1.36
N ASN A 53 -1.76 -18.69 -0.10
CA ASN A 53 -2.82 -19.12 0.80
C ASN A 53 -4.09 -18.29 0.63
N MET A 54 -4.03 -17.19 -0.15
CA MET A 54 -5.13 -16.26 -0.39
C MET A 54 -5.75 -16.44 -1.79
N ARG A 55 -5.46 -17.54 -2.49
CA ARG A 55 -5.98 -17.82 -3.84
C ARG A 55 -7.51 -17.82 -3.90
N TYR A 56 -8.17 -18.31 -2.86
CA TYR A 56 -9.63 -18.32 -2.76
C TYR A 56 -10.26 -16.93 -2.95
N ILE A 57 -9.56 -15.84 -2.58
CA ILE A 57 -10.05 -14.45 -2.79
C ILE A 57 -10.13 -14.11 -4.29
N GLY A 58 -9.18 -14.64 -5.07
CA GLY A 58 -9.18 -14.51 -6.53
C GLY A 58 -10.15 -15.49 -7.18
N ASP A 59 -10.22 -16.72 -6.70
CA ASP A 59 -11.09 -17.78 -7.25
C ASP A 59 -12.58 -17.48 -7.02
N ASP A 60 -12.92 -16.86 -5.88
CA ASP A 60 -14.28 -16.41 -5.56
C ASP A 60 -14.65 -15.08 -6.27
N ASP A 61 -13.78 -14.56 -7.15
CA ASP A 61 -14.00 -13.33 -7.91
C ASP A 61 -14.24 -12.07 -7.04
N VAL A 62 -13.86 -12.13 -5.75
CA VAL A 62 -14.11 -11.08 -4.75
C VAL A 62 -13.30 -9.82 -5.07
N LEU A 63 -12.06 -9.98 -5.55
CA LEU A 63 -11.18 -8.88 -5.92
C LEU A 63 -10.56 -9.12 -7.31
N THR A 64 -10.93 -8.29 -8.28
CA THR A 64 -10.39 -8.35 -9.65
C THR A 64 -9.58 -7.10 -9.99
N VAL A 65 -8.42 -7.29 -10.63
CA VAL A 65 -7.59 -6.21 -11.17
C VAL A 65 -7.51 -6.33 -12.69
N PRO A 66 -8.25 -5.50 -13.45
CA PRO A 66 -8.20 -5.53 -14.91
C PRO A 66 -6.79 -5.24 -15.45
N PRO A 67 -6.40 -5.83 -16.60
CA PRO A 67 -5.08 -5.61 -17.19
C PRO A 67 -4.92 -4.17 -17.74
N TYR A 68 -6.01 -3.52 -18.11
CA TYR A 68 -6.05 -2.14 -18.58
C TYR A 68 -6.14 -1.11 -17.44
N ARG A 69 -5.90 0.15 -17.77
CA ARG A 69 -6.01 1.30 -16.84
C ARG A 69 -7.24 2.13 -17.21
N ASP A 70 -7.68 3.00 -16.31
CA ASP A 70 -8.68 4.00 -16.68
C ASP A 70 -8.09 5.03 -17.68
N GLN A 71 -8.95 5.92 -18.20
CA GLN A 71 -8.56 6.99 -19.12
C GLN A 71 -7.49 7.96 -18.56
N ASN A 72 -7.28 7.98 -17.26
CA ASN A 72 -6.29 8.81 -16.57
C ASN A 72 -5.04 8.01 -16.15
N GLY A 73 -4.91 6.75 -16.58
CA GLY A 73 -3.79 5.88 -16.23
C GLY A 73 -3.83 5.33 -14.79
N ARG A 74 -4.98 5.38 -14.10
CA ARG A 74 -5.16 4.83 -12.74
C ARG A 74 -5.38 3.31 -12.82
N ARG A 75 -4.85 2.58 -11.82
CA ARG A 75 -5.19 1.16 -11.65
C ARG A 75 -6.57 1.03 -11.00
N MET A 76 -7.35 0.08 -11.52
CA MET A 76 -8.70 -0.21 -11.06
C MET A 76 -8.68 -1.50 -10.24
N LEU A 77 -9.33 -1.45 -9.08
CA LEU A 77 -9.62 -2.62 -8.24
C LEU A 77 -11.14 -2.75 -8.18
N ILE A 78 -11.67 -3.90 -8.61
CA ILE A 78 -13.11 -4.19 -8.60
C ILE A 78 -13.36 -5.15 -7.45
N TYR A 79 -14.28 -4.78 -6.56
CA TYR A 79 -14.74 -5.61 -5.46
C TYR A 79 -16.14 -6.12 -5.77
N ARG A 80 -16.35 -7.44 -5.68
CA ARG A 80 -17.67 -8.08 -5.79
C ARG A 80 -18.05 -8.60 -4.41
N VAL A 81 -19.18 -8.12 -3.89
CA VAL A 81 -19.76 -8.51 -2.58
C VAL A 81 -21.05 -9.25 -2.83
#